data_AF-A0A7J8PFQ1-F1
#
_entry.id   AF-A0A7J8PFQ1-F1
#
_cell.length_a   1.000
_cell.length_b   1.000
_cell.length_c   1.000
_cell.angle_alpha   90.00
_cell.angle_beta   90.00
_cell.angle_gamma   90.00
#
_symmetry.space_group_name_H-M   'P 1'
#
loop_
_entity.id
_entity.type
_entity.pdbx_description
1 polymer ?
#
loop_
_entity_poly.entity_id
_entity_poly.type
_entity_poly.pdbx_seq_one_letter_code
_entity_poly.pdbx_strand_id
1 'polypeptide(L)' 'TPSFFYSPSSDQIIKFGVLRDHHLHHYSKAVKMIDDQDLGFFANFLGIFIFVLVIAYHYVMADPKFEGN' A
#
# COMPACT_ATOMS: atom_id res chain seq x y z
N THR A 1 56.48 -22.69 5.75
CA THR A 1 55.40 -23.20 4.86
C THR A 1 55.10 -22.11 3.85
N PRO A 2 55.01 -22.39 2.53
CA PRO A 2 54.72 -21.32 1.58
C PRO A 2 53.26 -20.88 1.75
N SER A 3 53.07 -19.60 2.06
CA SER A 3 51.76 -18.95 2.11
C SER A 3 51.28 -18.74 0.68
N PHE A 4 50.47 -19.67 0.17
CA PHE A 4 49.81 -19.50 -1.12
C PHE A 4 48.81 -18.33 -1.04
N PHE A 5 49.20 -17.18 -1.58
CA PHE A 5 48.34 -16.02 -1.68
C PHE A 5 47.36 -16.24 -2.84
N TYR A 6 46.11 -16.55 -2.52
CA TYR A 6 45.04 -16.67 -3.50
C TYR A 6 44.62 -15.27 -3.98
N SER A 7 44.89 -14.95 -5.24
CA SER A 7 44.40 -13.73 -5.88
C SER A 7 43.12 -14.06 -6.66
N PRO A 8 41.93 -13.60 -6.23
CA PRO A 8 40.68 -13.89 -6.94
C PRO A 8 40.66 -13.21 -8.32
N SER A 9 40.08 -13.87 -9.32
CA SER A 9 39.86 -13.28 -10.64
C SER A 9 38.81 -12.16 -10.59
N SER A 10 38.88 -11.21 -11.53
CA SER A 10 37.94 -10.08 -11.63
C SER A 10 36.47 -10.55 -11.68
N ASP A 11 36.19 -11.68 -12.34
CA ASP A 11 34.84 -12.24 -12.42
C ASP A 11 34.29 -12.66 -11.06
N GLN A 12 35.16 -13.19 -10.18
CA GLN A 12 34.80 -13.59 -8.81
C GLN A 12 34.51 -12.35 -7.95
N ILE A 13 35.27 -11.27 -8.15
CA ILE A 13 35.06 -9.99 -7.45
C ILE A 13 33.74 -9.36 -7.88
N ILE A 14 33.44 -9.38 -9.19
CA ILE A 14 32.17 -8.87 -9.74
C ILE A 14 31.00 -9.70 -9.20
N LYS A 15 31.10 -11.03 -9.21
CA LYS A 15 30.07 -11.91 -8.66
C LYS A 15 29.85 -11.70 -7.16
N PHE A 16 30.91 -11.45 -6.40
CA PHE A 16 30.82 -11.13 -4.98
C PHE A 16 30.22 -9.73 -4.73
N GLY A 17 30.40 -8.78 -5.64
CA GLY A 17 29.70 -7.49 -5.64
C GLY A 17 28.21 -7.67 -5.89
N VAL A 18 27.86 -8.32 -7.01
CA VAL A 18 26.46 -8.55 -7.43
C VAL A 18 25.68 -9.39 -6.41
N LEU A 19 26.29 -10.42 -5.82
CA LEU A 19 25.64 -11.25 -4.80
C LEU A 19 25.46 -10.51 -3.47
N ARG A 20 26.28 -9.50 -3.18
CA ARG A 20 26.18 -8.69 -1.95
C ARG A 20 25.03 -7.69 -2.05
N ASP A 21 24.80 -7.13 -3.23
CA ASP A 21 23.73 -6.16 -3.47
C ASP A 21 22.33 -6.82 -3.44
N HIS A 22 22.23 -8.09 -3.82
CA HIS A 22 20.96 -8.83 -3.83
C HIS A 22 20.51 -9.33 -2.44
N HIS A 23 21.35 -9.20 -1.41
CA HIS A 23 21.04 -9.65 -0.04
C HIS A 23 20.65 -8.50 0.90
N LEU A 24 20.68 -7.24 0.45
CA LEU A 24 20.38 -6.08 1.29
C LEU A 24 18.97 -5.49 1.13
N HIS A 25 18.14 -6.04 0.24
CA HIS A 25 16.76 -5.56 0.05
C HIS A 25 15.74 -6.11 1.04
N HIS A 26 16.16 -6.92 2.03
CA HIS A 26 15.28 -7.53 3.03
C HIS A 26 15.40 -6.90 4.43
N TYR A 27 15.58 -5.57 4.53
CA TYR A 27 15.49 -4.86 5.83
C TYR A 27 14.39 -3.80 5.84
N SER A 28 13.17 -4.32 6.03
CA SER A 28 12.10 -3.80 6.91
C SER A 28 11.89 -2.28 7.03
N LYS A 29 10.77 -1.83 6.47
CA LYS A 29 9.66 -1.33 7.32
C LYS A 29 8.36 -1.52 6.58
N ALA A 30 7.54 -2.46 7.08
CA ALA A 30 6.14 -2.55 6.72
C ALA A 30 5.44 -1.26 7.19
N VAL A 31 5.51 -0.21 6.39
CA VAL A 31 4.47 0.80 6.40
C VAL A 31 3.23 0.01 6.02
N LYS A 32 2.29 -0.14 6.97
CA LYS A 32 0.91 -0.53 6.63
C LYS A 32 0.36 0.61 5.78
N MET A 33 0.76 0.62 4.52
CA MET A 33 0.08 1.38 3.49
C MET A 33 -1.29 0.72 3.42
N ILE A 34 -2.33 1.52 3.67
CA ILE A 34 -3.69 1.12 3.29
C ILE A 34 -3.59 0.65 1.85
N ASP A 35 -3.89 -0.62 1.63
CA ASP A 35 -3.77 -1.21 0.31
C ASP A 35 -4.83 -0.56 -0.59
N ASP A 36 -4.54 -0.42 -1.88
CA ASP A 36 -5.49 0.12 -2.85
C ASP A 36 -6.78 -0.72 -2.86
N GLN A 37 -6.67 -2.00 -2.47
CA GLN A 37 -7.79 -2.90 -2.22
C GLN A 37 -8.66 -2.46 -1.03
N ASP A 38 -8.07 -2.07 0.10
CA ASP A 38 -8.80 -1.61 1.28
C ASP A 38 -9.48 -0.27 1.02
N LEU A 39 -8.81 0.61 0.26
CA LEU A 39 -9.37 1.90 -0.14
C LEU A 39 -10.53 1.71 -1.13
N GLY A 40 -10.41 0.77 -2.06
CA GLY A 40 -11.48 0.39 -2.98
C GLY A 40 -12.70 -0.18 -2.26
N PHE A 41 -12.49 -1.03 -1.25
CA PHE A 41 -13.58 -1.54 -0.41
C PHE A 41 -14.28 -0.41 0.37
N PHE A 42 -13.50 0.47 1.01
CA PHE A 42 -14.04 1.59 1.77
C PHE A 42 -14.81 2.59 0.89
N ALA A 43 -14.32 2.89 -0.31
CA ALA A 43 -14.98 3.78 -1.26
C ALA A 43 -16.34 3.24 -1.72
N ASN A 44 -16.47 1.93 -1.97
CA ASN A 44 -17.75 1.32 -2.33
C ASN A 44 -18.76 1.38 -1.18
N PHE A 45 -18.32 1.10 0.05
CA PHE A 45 -19.17 1.22 1.23
C PHE A 45 -19.63 2.66 1.45
N LEU A 46 -18.70 3.62 1.39
CA LEU A 46 -19.00 5.04 1.56
C LEU A 46 -19.90 5.57 0.45
N GLY A 47 -19.70 5.14 -0.80
CA GLY A 47 -20.52 5.54 -1.94
C GLY A 47 -22.00 5.15 -1.76
N ILE A 48 -22.27 3.90 -1.39
CA ILE A 48 -23.64 3.43 -1.14
C ILE A 48 -24.24 4.12 0.09
N PHE A 49 -23.45 4.29 1.15
CA PHE A 49 -23.89 4.95 2.38
C PHE A 49 -24.32 6.40 2.14
N ILE A 50 -23.51 7.17 1.43
CA ILE A 50 -23.83 8.55 1.07
C ILE A 50 -25.02 8.60 0.10
N PHE A 51 -25.12 7.68 -0.86
CA PHE A 51 -26.25 7.64 -1.80
C PHE A 51 -27.58 7.44 -1.09
N VAL A 52 -27.66 6.48 -0.16
CA VAL A 52 -28.87 6.23 0.62
C VAL A 52 -29.18 7.40 1.55
N LEU A 53 -28.16 8.00 2.18
CA LEU A 53 -28.33 9.18 3.03
C LEU A 53 -28.87 10.38 2.25
N VAL A 54 -28.39 10.60 1.02
CA VAL A 54 -28.88 11.67 0.14
C VAL A 54 -30.33 11.44 -0.26
N ILE A 55 -30.71 10.20 -0.60
CA ILE A 55 -32.11 9.88 -0.92
C ILE A 55 -33.00 10.06 0.30
N ALA A 56 -32.54 9.63 1.49
CA ALA A 56 -33.28 9.82 2.73
C ALA A 56 -33.41 11.31 3.09
N TYR A 57 -32.36 12.10 2.91
CA TYR A 57 -32.40 13.55 3.10
C TYR A 57 -33.38 14.21 2.12
N HIS A 58 -33.33 13.85 0.83
CA HIS A 58 -34.30 14.32 -0.15
C HIS A 58 -35.72 13.89 0.20
N TYR A 59 -35.92 12.67 0.70
CA TYR A 59 -37.23 12.19 1.13
C TYR A 59 -37.75 12.99 2.34
N VAL A 60 -36.90 13.25 3.33
CA VAL A 60 -37.24 14.07 4.50
C VAL A 60 -37.51 15.53 4.12
N MET A 61 -36.68 16.11 3.24
CA MET A 61 -36.83 17.50 2.80
C MET A 61 -37.96 17.70 1.77
N ALA A 62 -38.27 16.68 0.97
CA ALA A 62 -39.40 16.68 0.04
C ALA A 62 -40.71 16.32 0.73
N ASP A 63 -40.69 15.97 2.02
CA ASP A 63 -41.88 15.93 2.86
C ASP A 63 -42.03 17.35 3.47
N PRO A 64 -42.87 18.25 2.92
CA PRO A 64 -43.05 19.63 3.41
C PRO A 64 -43.71 19.70 4.81
N LYS A 65 -43.74 18.61 5.57
CA LYS A 65 -44.38 18.52 6.89
C LYS A 65 -43.63 19.27 8.00
N PHE A 66 -42.73 20.20 7.65
CA PHE A 66 -42.12 21.14 8.60
C PHE A 66 -42.02 22.59 8.08
N GLU A 67 -42.87 22.99 7.12
CA GLU A 67 -43.14 24.41 6.83
C GLU A 67 -44.22 25.02 7.75
N GLY A 68 -44.46 24.46 8.93
CA GLY A 68 -45.55 24.90 9.80
C GLY A 68 -45.29 24.68 11.29
N ASN A 69 -44.41 25.49 11.88
CA ASN A 69 -44.69 26.11 13.18
C ASN A 69 -43.92 27.42 13.36
#